data_AF-S4PWM3-F1
#
_entry.id   AF-S4PWM3-F1
#
_cell.length_a   1.000
_cell.length_b   1.000
_cell.length_c   1.000
_cell.angle_alpha   90.00
_cell.angle_beta   90.00
_cell.angle_gamma   90.00
#
_symmetry.space_group_name_H-M   'P 1'
#
loop_
_entity.id
_entity.type
_entity.pdbx_description
1 polymer ?
#
loop_
_entity_poly.entity_id
_entity_poly.type
_entity_poly.pdbx_seq_one_letter_code
_entity_poly.pdbx_strand_id
1 'polypeptide(L)'
;VELIGLGNGTACRQTESWLKNHHISDNIPVIIVPEQGASIYSISKEAQKEHPNMDPNLISALSIARRVLDPLGELIKVEPKNLGVGLYQHDIPPKMLESALDGTVEKVVSL
;
A
#
# COMPACT_ATOMS: atom_id res chain seq x y z
N VAL A 1 9.89 -13.22 13.08
CA VAL A 1 9.05 -12.12 12.56
C VAL A 1 9.16 -10.99 13.57
N GLU A 2 9.63 -9.82 13.16
CA GLU A 2 9.87 -8.68 14.06
C GLU A 2 8.72 -7.66 14.07
N LEU A 3 7.88 -7.67 13.03
CA LEU A 3 6.71 -6.80 12.90
C LEU A 3 5.66 -7.45 12.01
N ILE A 4 4.40 -7.00 12.12
CA ILE A 4 3.29 -7.37 11.25
C ILE A 4 2.72 -6.10 10.61
N GLY A 5 2.77 -6.01 9.29
CA GLY A 5 2.06 -4.98 8.52
C GLY A 5 0.63 -5.42 8.23
N LEU A 6 -0.36 -4.66 8.70
CA LEU A 6 -1.78 -4.94 8.52
C LEU A 6 -2.42 -3.84 7.66
N GLY A 7 -2.97 -4.21 6.51
CA GLY A 7 -3.68 -3.29 5.62
C GLY A 7 -4.89 -2.65 6.32
N ASN A 8 -5.13 -1.36 6.04
CA ASN A 8 -6.20 -0.57 6.62
C ASN A 8 -7.56 -0.75 5.93
N GLY A 9 -7.75 -1.77 5.10
CA GLY A 9 -8.99 -2.02 4.38
C GLY A 9 -9.99 -2.90 5.12
N THR A 10 -10.70 -3.71 4.32
CA THR A 10 -11.81 -4.53 4.83
C THR A 10 -11.32 -5.50 5.90
N ALA A 11 -12.11 -5.59 6.98
CA ALA A 11 -11.84 -6.45 8.11
C ALA A 11 -10.57 -6.14 8.93
N CYS A 12 -9.89 -5.00 8.72
CA CYS A 12 -8.66 -4.64 9.45
C CYS A 12 -8.79 -4.79 10.98
N ARG A 13 -9.84 -4.23 11.59
CA ARG A 13 -10.08 -4.32 13.05
C ARG A 13 -10.35 -5.74 13.52
N GLN A 14 -11.07 -6.52 12.73
CA GLN A 14 -11.36 -7.92 13.00
C GLN A 14 -10.08 -8.74 12.96
N THR A 15 -9.21 -8.51 11.97
CA THR A 15 -7.91 -9.16 11.83
C THR A 15 -6.99 -8.81 12.99
N GLU A 16 -6.92 -7.54 13.39
CA GLU A 16 -6.13 -7.11 14.55
C GLU A 16 -6.58 -7.81 15.84
N SER A 17 -7.90 -7.91 16.06
CA SER A 17 -8.47 -8.61 17.20
C SER A 17 -8.19 -10.11 17.14
N TRP A 18 -8.26 -10.70 15.94
CA TRP A 18 -7.97 -12.11 15.73
C TRP A 18 -6.51 -12.46 16.05
N LEU A 19 -5.56 -11.60 15.66
CA LEU A 19 -4.14 -11.76 15.97
C LEU A 19 -3.87 -11.74 17.48
N LYS A 20 -4.52 -10.84 18.22
CA LYS A 20 -4.43 -10.75 19.68
C LYS A 20 -5.06 -11.97 20.37
N ASN A 21 -6.27 -12.36 19.95
CA ASN A 21 -7.00 -13.47 20.58
C ASN A 21 -6.31 -14.84 20.39
N HIS A 22 -5.49 -14.99 19.35
CA HIS A 22 -4.71 -16.21 19.10
C HIS A 22 -3.26 -16.11 19.56
N HIS A 23 -2.90 -15.09 20.35
CA HIS A 23 -1.56 -14.89 20.88
C HIS A 23 -0.45 -14.80 19.80
N ILE A 24 -0.82 -14.39 18.57
CA ILE A 24 0.13 -14.28 17.45
C ILE A 24 0.95 -12.99 17.57
N SER A 25 0.34 -11.91 18.07
CA SER A 25 0.98 -10.58 18.19
C SER A 25 1.40 -10.21 19.62
N ASP A 26 1.43 -11.15 20.56
CA ASP A 26 1.72 -10.86 21.99
C ASP A 26 3.07 -10.15 22.21
N ASN A 27 4.06 -10.46 21.37
CA ASN A 27 5.39 -9.85 21.42
C ASN A 27 5.82 -9.25 20.07
N ILE A 28 4.87 -9.08 19.14
CA ILE A 28 5.15 -8.58 17.79
C ILE A 28 4.30 -7.34 17.52
N PRO A 29 4.91 -6.17 17.26
CA PRO A 29 4.16 -4.96 16.93
C PRO A 29 3.35 -5.16 15.64
N VAL A 30 2.07 -4.78 15.71
CA VAL A 30 1.17 -4.72 14.55
C VAL A 30 1.06 -3.27 14.12
N ILE A 31 1.46 -2.98 12.89
CA ILE A 31 1.44 -1.64 12.31
C ILE A 31 0.34 -1.60 11.25
N ILE A 32 -0.58 -0.63 11.38
CA ILE A 32 -1.61 -0.40 10.38
C ILE A 32 -1.02 0.38 9.22
N VAL A 33 -1.21 -0.12 8.01
CA VAL A 33 -0.60 0.39 6.78
C VAL A 33 -1.67 0.77 5.77
N PRO A 34 -1.56 1.93 5.10
CA PRO A 34 -2.39 2.24 3.94
C PRO A 34 -2.24 1.15 2.87
N GLU A 35 -3.33 0.48 2.51
CA GLU A 35 -3.32 -0.55 1.46
C GLU A 35 -3.73 -0.02 0.08
N GLN A 36 -4.08 1.28 0.00
CA GLN A 36 -4.54 1.91 -1.25
C GLN A 36 -3.51 1.68 -2.36
N GLY A 37 -3.97 1.19 -3.50
CA GLY A 37 -3.13 0.88 -4.65
C GLY A 37 -2.32 -0.42 -4.58
N ALA A 38 -2.31 -1.16 -3.45
CA ALA A 38 -1.59 -2.44 -3.37
C ALA A 38 -2.15 -3.50 -4.34
N SER A 39 -3.48 -3.55 -4.49
CA SER A 39 -4.16 -4.42 -5.46
C SER A 39 -3.94 -4.00 -6.92
N ILE A 40 -3.66 -2.71 -7.16
CA ILE A 40 -3.37 -2.19 -8.50
C ILE A 40 -1.92 -2.51 -8.86
N TYR A 41 -0.99 -2.29 -7.92
CA TYR A 41 0.40 -2.70 -8.09
C TYR A 41 0.51 -4.19 -8.37
N SER A 42 -0.22 -5.05 -7.64
CA SER A 42 -0.03 -6.50 -7.76
C SER A 42 -0.36 -7.11 -9.13
N ILE A 43 -1.16 -6.41 -9.94
CA ILE A 43 -1.49 -6.80 -11.32
C ILE A 43 -0.72 -6.00 -12.38
N SER A 44 0.17 -5.10 -11.95
CA SER A 44 1.00 -4.29 -12.85
C SER A 44 2.05 -5.14 -13.57
N LYS A 45 2.54 -4.64 -14.72
CA LYS A 45 3.62 -5.30 -15.46
C LYS A 45 4.92 -5.27 -14.66
N GLU A 46 5.13 -4.23 -13.87
CA GLU A 46 6.27 -4.01 -13.00
C GLU A 46 6.30 -5.05 -11.89
N ALA A 47 5.16 -5.30 -11.23
CA ALA A 47 5.03 -6.36 -10.24
C ALA A 47 5.27 -7.76 -10.84
N GLN A 48 4.75 -8.04 -12.04
CA GLN A 48 5.00 -9.31 -12.74
C GLN A 48 6.48 -9.50 -13.10
N LYS A 49 7.21 -8.41 -13.39
CA LYS A 49 8.66 -8.45 -13.62
C LYS A 49 9.45 -8.66 -12.33
N GLU A 50 9.05 -8.02 -11.22
CA GLU A 50 9.70 -8.19 -9.91
C GLU A 50 9.46 -9.58 -9.32
N HIS A 51 8.24 -10.12 -9.46
CA HIS A 51 7.80 -11.37 -8.85
C HIS A 51 7.19 -12.33 -9.89
N PRO A 52 7.99 -12.87 -10.82
CA PRO A 52 7.48 -13.79 -11.84
C PRO A 52 6.82 -15.01 -11.19
N ASN A 53 5.63 -15.38 -11.67
CA ASN A 53 4.85 -16.55 -11.20
C ASN A 53 4.31 -16.48 -9.77
N MET A 54 4.32 -15.30 -9.12
CA MET A 54 3.66 -15.11 -7.82
C MET A 54 2.18 -14.74 -8.01
N ASP A 55 1.31 -15.27 -7.15
CA ASP A 55 -0.12 -14.91 -7.15
C ASP A 55 -0.31 -13.41 -6.82
N PRO A 56 -1.16 -12.67 -7.55
CA PRO A 56 -1.39 -11.25 -7.28
C PRO A 56 -1.85 -10.92 -5.85
N ASN A 57 -2.55 -11.82 -5.15
CA ASN A 57 -2.94 -11.57 -3.76
C ASN A 57 -1.72 -11.60 -2.83
N LEU A 58 -0.77 -12.50 -3.10
CA LEU A 58 0.50 -12.57 -2.37
C LEU A 58 1.37 -11.35 -2.65
N ILE A 59 1.42 -10.88 -3.90
CA ILE A 59 2.13 -9.65 -4.25
C ILE A 59 1.49 -8.43 -3.54
N SER A 60 0.16 -8.37 -3.45
CA SER A 60 -0.54 -7.31 -2.71
C SER A 60 -0.15 -7.31 -1.23
N ALA A 61 -0.16 -8.49 -0.59
CA ALA A 61 0.28 -8.65 0.81
C ALA A 61 1.77 -8.29 0.99
N LEU A 62 2.62 -8.67 0.04
CA LEU A 62 4.04 -8.30 0.01
C LEU A 62 4.21 -6.78 -0.06
N SER A 63 3.41 -6.08 -0.86
CA SER A 63 3.43 -4.62 -0.94
C SER A 63 3.07 -3.98 0.40
N ILE A 64 2.03 -4.48 1.09
CA ILE A 64 1.65 -4.00 2.43
C ILE A 64 2.81 -4.20 3.43
N ALA A 65 3.47 -5.36 3.41
CA ALA A 65 4.60 -5.63 4.28
C ALA A 65 5.79 -4.70 3.99
N ARG A 66 6.11 -4.46 2.71
CA ARG A 66 7.22 -3.58 2.29
C ARG A 66 6.97 -2.11 2.64
N ARG A 67 5.71 -1.65 2.58
CA ARG A 67 5.33 -0.28 3.00
C ARG A 67 5.65 0.01 4.46
N VAL A 68 5.73 -0.99 5.33
CA VAL A 68 6.17 -0.79 6.72
C VAL A 68 7.66 -0.47 6.79
N LEU A 69 8.46 -1.08 5.92
CA LEU A 69 9.92 -0.98 5.94
C LEU A 69 10.42 0.25 5.18
N ASP A 70 9.87 0.49 3.99
CA ASP A 70 10.18 1.62 3.13
C ASP A 70 8.88 2.10 2.46
N PRO A 71 8.12 3.00 3.13
CA PRO A 71 6.87 3.51 2.60
C PRO A 71 7.07 4.19 1.24
N LEU A 72 8.11 5.00 1.09
CA LEU A 72 8.33 5.78 -0.13
C LEU A 72 8.68 4.88 -1.31
N GLY A 73 9.65 3.98 -1.14
CA GLY A 73 10.10 3.08 -2.21
C GLY A 73 9.00 2.14 -2.71
N GLU A 74 8.00 1.85 -1.88
CA GLU A 74 6.87 1.01 -2.26
C GLU A 74 5.69 1.83 -2.81
N LEU A 75 5.42 3.03 -2.30
CA LEU A 75 4.32 3.90 -2.78
C LEU A 75 4.58 4.47 -4.18
N ILE A 76 5.84 4.74 -4.55
CA ILE A 76 6.20 5.23 -5.90
C ILE A 76 5.91 4.21 -7.01
N LYS A 77 5.72 2.93 -6.68
CA LYS A 77 5.38 1.87 -7.66
C LYS A 77 3.92 1.92 -8.09
N VAL A 78 3.10 2.73 -7.42
CA VAL A 78 1.68 2.92 -7.71
C VAL A 78 1.52 4.30 -8.36
N GLU A 79 0.75 4.37 -9.44
CA GLU A 79 0.37 5.69 -9.99
C GLU A 79 -0.32 6.54 -8.91
N PRO A 80 0.09 7.80 -8.68
CA PRO A 80 -0.40 8.59 -7.54
C PRO A 80 -1.92 8.72 -7.44
N LYS A 81 -2.63 8.78 -8.58
CA LYS A 81 -4.10 8.84 -8.62
C LYS A 81 -4.78 7.63 -7.98
N ASN A 82 -4.07 6.50 -7.91
CA ASN A 82 -4.56 5.24 -7.35
C ASN A 82 -4.27 5.10 -5.84
N LEU A 83 -3.59 6.07 -5.23
CA LEU A 83 -3.32 6.09 -3.78
C LEU A 83 -4.49 6.63 -2.95
N GLY A 84 -5.59 7.03 -3.59
CA GLY A 84 -6.79 7.49 -2.88
C GLY A 84 -6.57 8.84 -2.20
N VAL A 85 -6.34 9.87 -3.00
CA VAL A 85 -5.86 11.19 -2.54
C VAL A 85 -6.99 12.12 -2.06
N GLY A 86 -8.24 11.67 -2.14
CA GLY A 86 -9.39 12.39 -1.60
C GLY A 86 -10.72 11.79 -2.04
N LEU A 87 -11.78 12.10 -1.27
CA LEU A 87 -13.14 11.59 -1.51
C LEU A 87 -13.69 11.99 -2.89
N TYR A 88 -13.34 13.17 -3.37
CA TYR A 88 -13.84 13.76 -4.63
C TYR A 88 -12.77 13.76 -5.74
N GLN A 89 -11.78 12.87 -5.67
CA GLN A 89 -10.70 12.80 -6.66
C GLN A 89 -11.21 12.60 -8.10
N HIS A 90 -12.38 11.95 -8.25
CA HIS A 90 -13.01 11.70 -9.55
C HIS A 90 -13.80 12.90 -10.08
N ASP A 91 -14.06 13.90 -9.23
CA ASP A 91 -14.81 15.11 -9.60
C ASP A 91 -13.87 16.24 -10.09
N ILE A 92 -12.55 16.00 -10.07
CA ILE A 92 -11.52 16.94 -10.51
C ILE A 92 -11.09 16.59 -11.94
N PRO A 93 -10.82 17.58 -12.82
CA PRO A 93 -10.26 17.32 -14.13
C PRO A 93 -8.98 16.47 -14.06
N PRO A 94 -8.89 15.33 -14.79
CA PRO A 94 -7.78 14.38 -14.66
C PRO A 94 -6.39 15.00 -14.83
N LYS A 95 -6.22 15.89 -15.82
CA LYS A 95 -4.94 16.57 -16.08
C LYS A 95 -4.47 17.45 -14.91
N MET A 96 -5.42 18.08 -14.22
CA MET A 96 -5.12 18.94 -13.07
C MET A 96 -4.68 18.08 -11.87
N LEU A 97 -5.36 16.96 -11.66
CA LEU A 97 -5.01 16.00 -10.60
C LEU A 97 -3.63 15.37 -10.86
N GLU A 98 -3.37 14.90 -12.07
CA GLU A 98 -2.07 14.32 -12.46
C GLU A 98 -0.93 15.31 -12.21
N SER A 99 -1.03 16.54 -12.73
CA SER A 99 0.03 17.54 -12.55
C SER A 99 0.29 17.89 -11.08
N ALA A 100 -0.75 17.96 -10.24
CA ALA A 100 -0.60 18.23 -8.82
C ALA A 100 0.06 17.07 -8.06
N LEU A 101 -0.28 15.84 -8.42
CA LEU A 101 0.28 14.64 -7.81
C LEU A 101 1.73 14.41 -8.22
N ASP A 102 2.05 14.57 -9.51
CA ASP A 102 3.42 14.47 -10.01
C ASP A 102 4.34 15.48 -9.30
N GLY A 103 3.89 16.74 -9.19
CA GLY A 103 4.65 17.76 -8.47
C GLY A 103 4.81 17.48 -6.97
N THR A 104 3.91 16.69 -6.36
CA THR A 104 4.04 16.27 -4.96
C THR A 104 5.05 15.13 -4.83
N VAL A 105 4.98 14.14 -5.72
CA VAL A 105 5.94 13.02 -5.77
C VAL A 105 7.35 13.54 -6.00
N GLU A 106 7.54 14.43 -6.98
CA GLU A 106 8.85 15.03 -7.28
C GLU A 106 9.44 15.74 -6.05
N LYS A 107 8.64 16.52 -5.33
CA LYS A 107 9.08 17.22 -4.10
C LYS A 107 9.48 16.26 -2.99
N VAL A 108 8.71 15.18 -2.77
CA VAL A 108 8.97 14.23 -1.67
C VAL A 108 10.17 13.34 -1.98
N VAL A 109 10.42 13.01 -3.25
CA VAL A 109 11.55 12.16 -3.66
C VAL A 109 12.85 12.95 -3.78
N SER A 110 12.78 14.25 -4.12
CA SER A 110 13.97 15.10 -4.32
C SER A 110 14.52 15.74 -3.04
N LEU A 111 13.84 15.58 -1.90
CA LEU A 111 14.24 16.05 -0.57
C LEU A 111 14.84 14.90 0.25
#